data_AF-A9UW10-F1
#
_entry.id   AF-A9UW10-F1
#
_cell.length_a   1.000
_cell.length_b   1.000
_cell.length_c   1.000
_cell.angle_alpha   90.00
_cell.angle_beta   90.00
_cell.angle_gamma   90.00
#
_symmetry.space_group_name_H-M   'P 1'
#
loop_
_entity.id
_entity.type
_entity.pdbx_description
1 polymer ?
#
loop_
_entity_poly.entity_id
_entity_poly.type
_entity_poly.pdbx_seq_one_letter_code
_entity_poly.pdbx_strand_id
1 'polypeptide(L)'
;MNGSNDVSTEPQAKRGKIAPAVDLSVLAPHLLEEATIAENRKRYVNAAPYSHCVFSPLCPTDLLTKVRDEIVGTLETKFKETDLFKLYQTTDLANVDSTNPELAAKLPTLLQLRDALYSGPFRRMISRIAGCGELTDRVDMAASAYAEGCHLLCHDDVIGSRAVSFIIYFSAEDWTEKDGGALELFPLEKSSQTSFTRADKSQLEQGVPSTIPAARLLPLFNTMAFFRVEPGRSYHAVQEVMREGSPRLSIQGWFHAASEPEGTEMASLNQLKIARAETEAPVSIPGLTPKPEPQTAPDSEPPAVDTELTADERAYLARFLNEAYLKDDALQALSAKFEDESSLQLRKFLHPSLGDAVHGLCMDADVKSNLQLDGLPPDATGMGGGWIARGPAHMQRFLTFPEAVTAARLAGQKLHEIKTELFQSTAFAKWLQRVTGGRLSAVTSQIRRFRPGLDYTVAHHGQLEKDIRLDVTLCFVREESEQATAVWASGDVGGFQCYLAAENEDNVAAEVYCDDDAEGNDLLSVSASTNTLSIVLRDTGTMRFVKYLSGCALSSRWDILNVYDIAYDDDDEEDGDDE
;
A
#
# COMPACT_ATOMS: atom_id res chain seq x y z
N MET A 1 71.39 -25.86 -29.57
CA MET A 1 70.71 -26.99 -30.24
C MET A 1 70.47 -28.07 -29.21
N ASN A 2 69.22 -28.22 -28.78
CA ASN A 2 68.52 -29.49 -28.48
C ASN A 2 67.27 -29.16 -27.67
N GLY A 3 66.12 -29.48 -28.26
CA GLY A 3 64.83 -29.41 -27.60
C GLY A 3 64.60 -30.61 -26.69
N SER A 4 63.60 -30.48 -25.83
CA SER A 4 62.83 -31.60 -25.29
C SER A 4 61.42 -31.08 -25.02
N ASN A 5 60.46 -31.69 -25.70
CA ASN A 5 59.02 -31.56 -25.47
C ASN A 5 58.70 -32.17 -24.11
N ASP A 6 57.95 -31.46 -23.28
CA ASP A 6 57.21 -32.07 -22.19
C ASP A 6 55.72 -31.78 -22.42
N VAL A 7 54.95 -32.86 -22.47
CA VAL A 7 53.52 -32.88 -22.81
C VAL A 7 52.75 -32.83 -21.50
N SER A 8 52.16 -31.66 -21.18
CA SER A 8 51.19 -31.57 -20.09
C SER A 8 49.80 -31.93 -20.62
N THR A 9 49.26 -33.04 -20.12
CA THR A 9 47.91 -33.53 -20.38
C THR A 9 46.87 -32.62 -19.71
N GLU A 10 45.99 -32.00 -20.49
CA GLU A 10 44.78 -31.33 -20.00
C GLU A 10 43.81 -32.35 -19.36
N PRO A 11 43.15 -32.04 -18.24
CA PRO A 11 42.13 -32.88 -17.66
C PRO A 11 40.84 -32.81 -18.49
N GLN A 12 40.38 -33.97 -18.97
CA GLN A 12 39.12 -34.15 -19.69
C GLN A 12 37.94 -33.65 -18.86
N ALA A 13 37.16 -32.71 -19.44
CA ALA A 13 35.89 -32.27 -18.90
C ALA A 13 34.95 -33.46 -18.70
N LYS A 14 34.51 -33.68 -17.45
CA LYS A 14 33.43 -34.62 -17.13
C LYS A 14 32.18 -34.19 -17.88
N ARG A 15 31.71 -35.02 -18.82
CA ARG A 15 30.38 -34.91 -19.44
C ARG A 15 29.33 -34.85 -18.32
N GLY A 16 28.70 -33.70 -18.14
CA GLY A 16 27.54 -33.53 -17.28
C GLY A 16 26.43 -34.49 -17.72
N LYS A 17 25.73 -35.09 -16.76
CA LYS A 17 24.51 -35.86 -17.03
C LYS A 17 23.52 -34.97 -17.78
N ILE A 18 23.07 -35.42 -18.94
CA ILE A 18 21.99 -34.78 -19.69
C ILE A 18 20.76 -34.80 -18.79
N ALA A 19 20.24 -33.63 -18.42
CA ALA A 19 18.98 -33.52 -17.69
C ALA A 19 17.88 -34.25 -18.48
N PRO A 20 16.96 -34.96 -17.81
CA PRO A 20 15.85 -35.61 -18.50
C PRO A 20 15.09 -34.60 -19.37
N ALA A 21 14.64 -35.05 -20.55
CA ALA A 21 13.88 -34.19 -21.45
C ALA A 21 12.56 -33.77 -20.79
N VAL A 22 12.32 -32.46 -20.71
CA VAL A 22 11.09 -31.89 -20.14
C VAL A 22 9.90 -32.25 -21.04
N ASP A 23 8.81 -32.74 -20.44
CA ASP A 23 7.57 -33.04 -21.13
C ASP A 23 6.78 -31.75 -21.41
N LEU A 24 6.72 -31.34 -22.67
CA LEU A 24 5.98 -30.14 -23.09
C LEU A 24 4.50 -30.42 -23.41
N SER A 25 4.05 -31.67 -23.35
CA SER A 25 2.63 -32.02 -23.57
C SER A 25 1.71 -31.46 -22.48
N VAL A 26 2.28 -30.99 -21.38
CA VAL A 26 1.57 -30.32 -20.29
C VAL A 26 1.12 -28.90 -20.63
N LEU A 27 1.67 -28.32 -21.70
CA LEU A 27 1.27 -27.03 -22.24
C LEU A 27 0.28 -27.25 -23.39
N ALA A 28 -0.57 -26.26 -23.65
CA ALA A 28 -1.46 -26.31 -24.80
C ALA A 28 -0.63 -26.43 -26.10
N PRO A 29 -0.89 -27.42 -26.98
CA PRO A 29 0.01 -27.77 -28.08
C PRO A 29 0.33 -26.62 -29.04
N HIS A 30 -0.64 -25.73 -29.23
CA HIS A 30 -0.54 -24.61 -30.16
C HIS A 30 0.35 -23.46 -29.67
N LEU A 31 0.70 -23.39 -28.38
CA LEU A 31 1.42 -22.25 -27.79
C LEU A 31 2.81 -22.07 -28.42
N LEU A 32 3.51 -23.18 -28.66
CA LEU A 32 4.88 -23.18 -29.18
C LEU A 32 4.94 -23.07 -30.72
N GLU A 33 3.79 -23.01 -31.40
CA GLU A 33 3.74 -22.87 -32.86
C GLU A 33 4.12 -21.44 -33.29
N GLU A 34 4.92 -21.33 -34.35
CA GLU A 34 5.41 -20.03 -34.86
C GLU A 34 4.30 -19.01 -35.16
N ALA A 35 3.18 -19.48 -35.70
CA ALA A 35 2.03 -18.62 -35.99
C ALA A 35 1.41 -18.04 -34.70
N THR A 36 1.25 -18.87 -33.67
CA THR A 36 0.73 -18.47 -32.36
C THR A 36 1.67 -17.49 -31.66
N ILE A 37 2.98 -17.74 -31.73
CA ILE A 37 4.00 -16.83 -31.17
C ILE A 37 3.92 -15.46 -31.84
N ALA A 38 3.80 -15.41 -33.17
CA ALA A 38 3.69 -14.16 -33.91
C ALA A 38 2.40 -13.39 -33.58
N GLU A 39 1.27 -14.08 -33.47
CA GLU A 39 -0.01 -13.47 -33.09
C GLU A 39 0.02 -12.96 -31.64
N ASN A 40 0.54 -13.74 -30.69
CA ASN A 40 0.70 -13.29 -29.31
C ASN A 40 1.67 -12.12 -29.18
N ARG A 41 2.74 -12.07 -29.97
CA ARG A 41 3.61 -10.88 -30.04
C ARG A 41 2.85 -9.65 -30.52
N LYS A 42 2.00 -9.79 -31.53
CA LYS A 42 1.16 -8.68 -32.01
C LYS A 42 0.19 -8.22 -30.92
N ARG A 43 -0.46 -9.13 -30.22
CA ARG A 43 -1.34 -8.80 -29.08
C ARG A 43 -0.56 -8.09 -27.98
N TYR A 44 0.60 -8.64 -27.59
CA TYR A 44 1.48 -8.10 -26.56
C TYR A 44 1.86 -6.65 -26.82
N VAL A 45 2.35 -6.33 -28.02
CA VAL A 45 2.81 -4.98 -28.38
C VAL A 45 1.68 -3.96 -28.47
N ASN A 46 0.47 -4.39 -28.84
CA ASN A 46 -0.69 -3.50 -28.97
C ASN A 46 -1.52 -3.37 -27.69
N ALA A 47 -1.15 -4.10 -26.63
CA ALA A 47 -1.86 -4.07 -25.37
C ALA A 47 -1.56 -2.77 -24.61
N ALA A 48 -2.56 -2.26 -23.90
CA ALA A 48 -2.49 -1.02 -23.13
C ALA A 48 -3.01 -1.28 -21.70
N PRO A 49 -2.50 -0.59 -20.67
CA PRO A 49 -1.68 0.63 -20.72
C PRO A 49 -0.18 0.41 -21.02
N TYR A 50 0.30 -0.81 -20.84
CA TYR A 50 1.62 -1.25 -21.29
C TYR A 50 1.52 -2.67 -21.84
N SER A 51 2.57 -3.11 -22.52
CA SER A 51 2.59 -4.39 -23.22
C SER A 51 2.41 -5.57 -22.25
N HIS A 52 1.38 -6.37 -22.50
CA HIS A 52 1.04 -7.56 -21.71
C HIS A 52 0.30 -8.56 -22.60
N CYS A 53 0.26 -9.82 -22.21
CA CYS A 53 -0.46 -10.86 -22.96
C CYS A 53 -1.15 -11.83 -22.02
N VAL A 54 -2.22 -12.46 -22.51
CA VAL A 54 -2.96 -13.50 -21.81
C VAL A 54 -3.01 -14.73 -22.70
N PHE A 55 -2.53 -15.87 -22.20
CA PHE A 55 -2.78 -17.17 -22.81
C PHE A 55 -4.10 -17.73 -22.30
N SER A 56 -4.89 -18.29 -23.21
CA SER A 56 -6.16 -18.93 -22.90
C SER A 56 -6.50 -19.94 -24.01
N PRO A 57 -6.42 -21.26 -23.76
CA PRO A 57 -5.92 -21.90 -22.54
C PRO A 57 -4.38 -21.93 -22.44
N LEU A 58 -3.83 -22.05 -21.22
CA LEU A 58 -2.40 -22.34 -20.99
C LEU A 58 -2.09 -23.84 -21.14
N CYS A 59 -2.91 -24.69 -20.52
CA CYS A 59 -2.69 -26.13 -20.39
C CYS A 59 -3.89 -26.92 -20.94
N PRO A 60 -3.76 -28.23 -21.19
CA PRO A 60 -4.92 -29.12 -21.24
C PRO A 60 -5.75 -29.01 -19.94
N THR A 61 -7.06 -28.86 -20.06
CA THR A 61 -7.97 -28.60 -18.92
C THR A 61 -7.83 -29.65 -17.81
N ASP A 62 -7.77 -30.94 -18.16
CA ASP A 62 -7.62 -32.03 -17.19
C ASP A 62 -6.30 -31.93 -16.40
N LEU A 63 -5.24 -31.43 -17.03
CA LEU A 63 -3.95 -31.27 -16.39
C LEU A 63 -3.98 -30.14 -15.36
N LEU A 64 -4.51 -28.97 -15.73
CA LEU A 64 -4.58 -27.85 -14.78
C LEU A 64 -5.56 -28.14 -13.64
N THR A 65 -6.61 -28.93 -13.90
CA THR A 65 -7.51 -29.43 -12.84
C THR A 65 -6.74 -30.26 -11.82
N LYS A 66 -5.88 -31.19 -12.28
CA LYS A 66 -5.01 -31.97 -11.38
C LYS A 66 -4.02 -31.09 -10.63
N VAL A 67 -3.41 -30.10 -11.28
CA VAL A 67 -2.51 -29.14 -10.63
C VAL A 67 -3.24 -28.41 -9.51
N ARG A 68 -4.46 -27.90 -9.76
CA ARG A 68 -5.30 -27.28 -8.73
C ARG A 68 -5.57 -28.23 -7.58
N ASP A 69 -5.99 -29.46 -7.87
CA ASP A 69 -6.35 -30.44 -6.85
C ASP A 69 -5.12 -30.86 -6.00
N GLU A 70 -3.94 -30.98 -6.62
CA GLU A 70 -2.66 -31.21 -5.92
C GLU A 70 -2.31 -30.05 -4.98
N ILE A 71 -2.43 -28.80 -5.45
CA ILE A 71 -2.17 -27.60 -4.64
C ILE A 71 -3.13 -27.54 -3.45
N VAL A 72 -4.44 -27.59 -3.70
CA VAL A 72 -5.48 -27.44 -2.68
C VAL A 72 -5.45 -28.59 -1.67
N GLY A 73 -5.15 -29.81 -2.12
CA GLY A 73 -5.12 -31.00 -1.26
C GLY A 73 -3.83 -31.19 -0.46
N THR A 74 -2.76 -30.45 -0.76
CA THR A 74 -1.42 -30.79 -0.25
C THR A 74 -0.61 -29.60 0.27
N LEU A 75 -0.71 -28.41 -0.34
CA LEU A 75 0.10 -27.27 0.07
C LEU A 75 -0.53 -26.51 1.23
N GLU A 76 0.29 -26.18 2.22
CA GLU A 76 -0.09 -25.29 3.32
C GLU A 76 0.18 -23.83 2.94
N THR A 77 -0.70 -22.94 3.36
CA THR A 77 -0.55 -21.49 3.17
C THR A 77 -0.36 -20.79 4.50
N LYS A 78 0.40 -19.69 4.48
CA LYS A 78 0.48 -18.73 5.58
C LYS A 78 -0.30 -17.49 5.22
N PHE A 79 -1.09 -16.97 6.17
CA PHE A 79 -1.70 -15.66 6.06
C PHE A 79 -0.61 -14.59 6.19
N LYS A 80 -0.69 -13.54 5.38
CA LYS A 80 0.21 -12.39 5.46
C LYS A 80 -0.60 -11.12 5.21
N GLU A 81 -0.41 -10.14 6.09
CA GLU A 81 -0.99 -8.81 5.95
C GLU A 81 0.06 -7.73 6.26
N THR A 82 0.12 -6.76 5.36
CA THR A 82 1.02 -5.60 5.39
C THR A 82 0.20 -4.34 5.06
N ASP A 83 0.83 -3.18 4.92
CA ASP A 83 0.20 -2.01 4.31
C ASP A 83 -0.17 -2.24 2.83
N LEU A 84 0.66 -2.99 2.10
CA LEU A 84 0.55 -3.23 0.66
C LEU A 84 -0.40 -4.39 0.27
N PHE A 85 -0.54 -5.43 1.09
CA PHE A 85 -1.34 -6.60 0.73
C PHE A 85 -1.98 -7.33 1.90
N LYS A 86 -2.94 -8.20 1.58
CA LYS A 86 -3.59 -9.17 2.45
C LYS A 86 -3.85 -10.43 1.62
N LEU A 87 -3.14 -11.53 1.89
CA LEU A 87 -3.26 -12.77 1.10
C LEU A 87 -2.75 -14.01 1.85
N TYR A 88 -3.07 -15.18 1.32
CA TYR A 88 -2.50 -16.46 1.76
C TYR A 88 -1.48 -16.94 0.74
N GLN A 89 -0.28 -17.32 1.17
CA GLN A 89 0.80 -17.74 0.27
C GLN A 89 1.44 -19.05 0.74
N THR A 90 1.78 -19.91 -0.21
CA THR A 90 2.62 -21.09 0.06
C THR A 90 4.07 -20.67 0.19
N THR A 91 4.91 -21.58 0.68
CA THR A 91 6.36 -21.47 0.48
C THR A 91 6.70 -21.50 -1.01
N ASP A 92 7.87 -20.97 -1.37
CA ASP A 92 8.41 -21.02 -2.73
C ASP A 92 8.57 -22.48 -3.22
N LEU A 93 8.24 -22.71 -4.50
CA LEU A 93 8.21 -24.04 -5.12
C LEU A 93 9.47 -24.39 -5.93
N ALA A 94 10.48 -23.51 -5.96
CA ALA A 94 11.67 -23.66 -6.78
C ALA A 94 12.48 -24.91 -6.42
N ASN A 95 12.65 -25.17 -5.12
CA ASN A 95 13.55 -26.21 -4.64
C ASN A 95 12.85 -27.35 -3.89
N VAL A 96 11.52 -27.44 -3.97
CA VAL A 96 10.72 -28.40 -3.18
C VAL A 96 11.17 -29.85 -3.36
N ASP A 97 11.65 -30.24 -4.54
CA ASP A 97 12.18 -31.60 -4.79
C ASP A 97 13.38 -31.95 -3.91
N SER A 98 14.18 -30.93 -3.57
CA SER A 98 15.40 -31.08 -2.78
C SER A 98 15.18 -30.79 -1.31
N THR A 99 14.31 -29.83 -0.98
CA THR A 99 14.07 -29.39 0.39
C THR A 99 12.98 -30.20 1.08
N ASN A 100 12.01 -30.73 0.33
CA ASN A 100 10.92 -31.57 0.84
C ASN A 100 10.49 -32.65 -0.17
N PRO A 101 11.28 -33.73 -0.33
CA PRO A 101 11.00 -34.80 -1.31
C PRO A 101 9.67 -35.52 -1.09
N GLU A 102 9.21 -35.62 0.16
CA GLU A 102 7.92 -36.25 0.48
C GLU A 102 6.74 -35.41 0.00
N LEU A 103 6.85 -34.09 0.10
CA LEU A 103 5.88 -33.16 -0.48
C LEU A 103 5.93 -33.18 -2.00
N ALA A 104 7.12 -33.15 -2.60
CA ALA A 104 7.30 -33.23 -4.04
C ALA A 104 6.65 -34.48 -4.65
N ALA A 105 6.73 -35.64 -3.97
CA ALA A 105 6.09 -36.87 -4.41
C ALA A 105 4.55 -36.79 -4.49
N LYS A 106 3.93 -35.84 -3.78
CA LYS A 106 2.48 -35.58 -3.80
C LYS A 106 2.08 -34.51 -4.82
N LEU A 107 3.04 -33.85 -5.47
CA LEU A 107 2.83 -32.75 -6.41
C LEU A 107 3.35 -33.05 -7.84
N PRO A 108 3.21 -34.28 -8.38
CA PRO A 108 3.88 -34.66 -9.61
C PRO A 108 3.41 -33.84 -10.82
N THR A 109 2.13 -33.47 -10.91
CA THR A 109 1.60 -32.71 -12.05
C THR A 109 2.02 -31.25 -11.97
N LEU A 110 2.01 -30.66 -10.76
CA LEU A 110 2.52 -29.31 -10.52
C LEU A 110 4.00 -29.17 -10.90
N LEU A 111 4.83 -30.16 -10.54
CA LEU A 111 6.26 -30.15 -10.86
C LEU A 111 6.51 -30.31 -12.36
N GLN A 112 5.71 -31.11 -13.06
CA GLN A 112 5.77 -31.17 -14.53
C GLN A 112 5.42 -29.82 -15.17
N LEU A 113 4.40 -29.12 -14.66
CA LEU A 113 4.05 -27.78 -15.13
C LEU A 113 5.19 -26.78 -14.87
N ARG A 114 5.76 -26.76 -13.67
CA ARG A 114 6.93 -25.93 -13.32
C ARG A 114 8.08 -26.17 -14.30
N ASP A 115 8.48 -27.42 -14.49
CA ASP A 115 9.60 -27.79 -15.35
C ASP A 115 9.35 -27.37 -16.81
N ALA A 116 8.11 -27.49 -17.29
CA ALA A 116 7.70 -27.04 -18.62
C ALA A 116 7.74 -25.52 -18.77
N LEU A 117 7.26 -24.75 -17.78
CA LEU A 117 7.31 -23.28 -17.77
C LEU A 117 8.75 -22.76 -17.80
N TYR A 118 9.65 -23.35 -17.01
CA TYR A 118 11.06 -22.94 -16.95
C TYR A 118 11.95 -23.64 -18.00
N SER A 119 11.37 -24.46 -18.86
CA SER A 119 12.08 -25.13 -19.96
C SER A 119 12.64 -24.12 -20.96
N GLY A 120 13.76 -24.49 -21.62
CA GLY A 120 14.35 -23.68 -22.68
C GLY A 120 13.37 -23.30 -23.80
N PRO A 121 12.53 -24.22 -24.32
CA PRO A 121 11.51 -23.91 -25.32
C PRO A 121 10.50 -22.85 -24.87
N PHE A 122 9.94 -22.98 -23.65
CA PHE A 122 8.95 -22.03 -23.15
C PHE A 122 9.56 -20.66 -22.86
N ARG A 123 10.74 -20.61 -22.23
CA ARG A 123 11.49 -19.35 -22.01
C ARG A 123 11.78 -18.63 -23.32
N ARG A 124 12.24 -19.34 -24.36
CA ARG A 124 12.46 -18.74 -25.68
C ARG A 124 11.17 -18.19 -26.30
N MET A 125 10.04 -18.88 -26.12
CA MET A 125 8.73 -18.38 -26.54
C MET A 125 8.40 -17.04 -25.85
N ILE A 126 8.51 -16.99 -24.52
CA ILE A 126 8.24 -15.78 -23.72
C ILE A 126 9.18 -14.64 -24.14
N SER A 127 10.48 -14.89 -24.25
CA SER A 127 11.46 -13.92 -24.76
C SER A 127 11.10 -13.35 -26.12
N ARG A 128 10.58 -14.18 -27.03
CA ARG A 128 10.17 -13.76 -28.38
C ARG A 128 8.87 -12.96 -28.39
N ILE A 129 7.92 -13.26 -27.51
CA ILE A 129 6.67 -12.50 -27.42
C ILE A 129 6.93 -11.15 -26.75
N ALA A 130 7.60 -11.17 -25.59
CA ALA A 130 7.83 -9.99 -24.75
C ALA A 130 8.94 -9.08 -25.27
N GLY A 131 9.92 -9.63 -25.99
CA GLY A 131 11.11 -8.88 -26.42
C GLY A 131 12.04 -8.51 -25.25
N CYS A 132 12.17 -9.37 -24.25
CA CYS A 132 12.91 -9.10 -23.01
C CYS A 132 14.36 -9.63 -22.99
N GLY A 133 14.87 -10.15 -24.11
CA GLY A 133 16.18 -10.79 -24.15
C GLY A 133 16.17 -12.22 -23.59
N GLU A 134 17.35 -12.76 -23.30
CA GLU A 134 17.51 -14.11 -22.78
C GLU A 134 17.06 -14.21 -21.31
N LEU A 135 16.30 -15.26 -21.01
CA LEU A 135 15.82 -15.59 -19.66
C LEU A 135 16.62 -16.77 -19.11
N THR A 136 16.99 -16.75 -17.84
CA THR A 136 17.69 -17.83 -17.15
C THR A 136 16.75 -19.00 -16.81
N ASP A 137 17.30 -20.13 -16.37
CA ASP A 137 16.53 -21.29 -15.89
C ASP A 137 16.20 -21.21 -14.39
N ARG A 138 16.45 -20.07 -13.73
CA ARG A 138 16.07 -19.84 -12.33
C ARG A 138 14.56 -19.96 -12.18
N VAL A 139 14.13 -20.87 -11.31
CA VAL A 139 12.74 -21.03 -10.90
C VAL A 139 12.42 -20.04 -9.77
N ASP A 140 11.30 -19.35 -9.88
CA ASP A 140 10.77 -18.42 -8.88
C ASP A 140 9.24 -18.40 -9.03
N MET A 141 8.55 -19.27 -8.29
CA MET A 141 7.09 -19.35 -8.33
C MET A 141 6.51 -19.84 -6.99
N ALA A 142 5.35 -19.29 -6.65
CA ALA A 142 4.59 -19.65 -5.46
C ALA A 142 3.09 -19.69 -5.78
N ALA A 143 2.34 -20.49 -5.03
CA ALA A 143 0.89 -20.47 -5.09
C ALA A 143 0.33 -19.47 -4.07
N SER A 144 -0.72 -18.77 -4.46
CA SER A 144 -1.39 -17.76 -3.65
C SER A 144 -2.90 -17.99 -3.69
N ALA A 145 -3.54 -17.77 -2.56
CA ALA A 145 -4.99 -17.75 -2.41
C ALA A 145 -5.44 -16.39 -1.87
N TYR A 146 -6.37 -15.76 -2.58
CA TYR A 146 -7.02 -14.52 -2.15
C TYR A 146 -8.47 -14.87 -1.77
N ALA A 147 -8.75 -14.89 -0.47
CA ALA A 147 -10.10 -15.00 0.07
C ALA A 147 -10.83 -13.65 0.04
N GLU A 148 -12.09 -13.59 0.48
CA GLU A 148 -12.81 -12.31 0.63
C GLU A 148 -11.99 -11.30 1.44
N GLY A 149 -11.90 -10.06 0.95
CA GLY A 149 -11.10 -9.00 1.55
C GLY A 149 -9.61 -9.03 1.20
N CYS A 150 -9.09 -10.13 0.64
CA CYS A 150 -7.69 -10.20 0.19
C CYS A 150 -7.46 -9.32 -1.04
N HIS A 151 -6.31 -8.64 -1.07
CA HIS A 151 -5.91 -7.67 -2.10
C HIS A 151 -4.38 -7.56 -2.18
N LEU A 152 -3.87 -6.99 -3.28
CA LEU A 152 -2.48 -6.54 -3.42
C LEU A 152 -2.49 -5.20 -4.14
N LEU A 153 -2.00 -4.15 -3.48
CA LEU A 153 -2.07 -2.78 -3.98
C LEU A 153 -1.03 -2.52 -5.08
N CYS A 154 -1.03 -1.30 -5.61
CA CYS A 154 -0.29 -0.94 -6.82
C CYS A 154 1.24 -1.01 -6.61
N HIS A 155 1.93 -1.78 -7.45
CA HIS A 155 3.39 -1.96 -7.46
C HIS A 155 3.88 -2.34 -8.87
N ASP A 156 5.19 -2.38 -9.12
CA ASP A 156 5.75 -2.64 -10.47
C ASP A 156 6.60 -3.90 -10.62
N ASP A 157 6.71 -4.72 -9.57
CA ASP A 157 7.43 -6.00 -9.53
C ASP A 157 8.96 -5.94 -9.72
N VAL A 158 9.56 -4.75 -9.66
CA VAL A 158 10.99 -4.53 -9.90
C VAL A 158 11.81 -4.92 -8.68
N ILE A 159 12.17 -6.21 -8.61
CA ILE A 159 12.98 -6.78 -7.54
C ILE A 159 14.08 -7.65 -8.17
N GLY A 160 15.34 -7.31 -7.88
CA GLY A 160 16.51 -8.03 -8.36
C GLY A 160 16.49 -8.22 -9.88
N SER A 161 16.70 -9.46 -10.34
CA SER A 161 16.80 -9.80 -11.76
C SER A 161 15.49 -10.24 -12.44
N ARG A 162 14.33 -9.94 -11.83
CA ARG A 162 13.03 -10.27 -12.44
C ARG A 162 12.87 -9.53 -13.78
N ALA A 163 12.51 -10.27 -14.83
CA ALA A 163 12.42 -9.74 -16.19
C ALA A 163 11.01 -9.86 -16.79
N VAL A 164 10.28 -10.92 -16.46
CA VAL A 164 8.89 -11.14 -16.86
C VAL A 164 8.11 -11.69 -15.66
N SER A 165 7.04 -11.00 -15.28
CA SER A 165 6.07 -11.47 -14.29
C SER A 165 4.98 -12.28 -14.99
N PHE A 166 4.53 -13.36 -14.35
CA PHE A 166 3.39 -14.13 -14.82
C PHE A 166 2.48 -14.59 -13.69
N ILE A 167 1.20 -14.74 -14.01
CA ILE A 167 0.18 -15.26 -13.11
C ILE A 167 -0.69 -16.27 -13.87
N ILE A 168 -0.78 -17.50 -13.36
CA ILE A 168 -1.63 -18.58 -13.85
C ILE A 168 -2.84 -18.70 -12.94
N TYR A 169 -4.03 -18.67 -13.54
CA TYR A 169 -5.29 -18.65 -12.82
C TYR A 169 -5.99 -20.00 -12.85
N PHE A 170 -6.49 -20.42 -11.69
CA PHE A 170 -7.30 -21.63 -11.53
C PHE A 170 -8.43 -21.42 -10.52
N SER A 171 -8.94 -20.18 -10.45
CA SER A 171 -10.18 -19.81 -9.79
C SER A 171 -11.38 -20.54 -10.42
N ALA A 172 -12.55 -20.41 -9.79
CA ALA A 172 -13.80 -20.96 -10.32
C ALA A 172 -14.09 -20.48 -11.76
N GLU A 173 -14.67 -21.35 -12.59
CA GLU A 173 -14.93 -21.07 -14.01
C GLU A 173 -16.00 -19.98 -14.23
N ASP A 174 -16.87 -19.76 -13.25
CA ASP A 174 -17.95 -18.78 -13.26
C ASP A 174 -17.54 -17.43 -12.61
N TRP A 175 -16.25 -17.12 -12.57
CA TRP A 175 -15.73 -15.86 -12.01
C TRP A 175 -16.17 -14.66 -12.86
N THR A 176 -16.67 -13.63 -12.20
CA THR A 176 -17.20 -12.41 -12.81
C THR A 176 -16.52 -11.15 -12.25
N GLU A 177 -16.82 -9.99 -12.83
CA GLU A 177 -16.34 -8.70 -12.32
C GLU A 177 -16.82 -8.40 -10.89
N LYS A 178 -17.98 -8.91 -10.49
CA LYS A 178 -18.53 -8.71 -9.14
C LYS A 178 -17.72 -9.41 -8.06
N ASP A 179 -17.08 -10.52 -8.43
CA ASP A 179 -16.26 -11.33 -7.51
C ASP A 179 -14.92 -10.66 -7.18
N GLY A 180 -14.57 -9.58 -7.90
CA GLY A 180 -13.33 -8.86 -7.74
C GLY A 180 -12.12 -9.69 -8.17
N GLY A 181 -10.96 -9.48 -7.55
CA GLY A 181 -9.75 -10.28 -7.84
C GLY A 181 -9.12 -10.05 -9.21
N ALA A 182 -9.57 -9.05 -9.98
CA ALA A 182 -8.98 -8.75 -11.28
C ALA A 182 -7.53 -8.28 -11.15
N LEU A 183 -6.69 -8.64 -12.13
CA LEU A 183 -5.39 -8.00 -12.32
C LEU A 183 -5.63 -6.62 -12.93
N GLU A 184 -5.37 -5.56 -12.15
CA GLU A 184 -5.52 -4.18 -12.56
C GLU A 184 -4.20 -3.67 -13.15
N LEU A 185 -4.25 -2.99 -14.30
CA LEU A 185 -3.07 -2.43 -14.97
C LEU A 185 -3.18 -0.90 -15.03
N PHE A 186 -2.15 -0.20 -14.56
CA PHE A 186 -2.18 1.25 -14.40
C PHE A 186 -1.44 1.95 -15.56
N PRO A 187 -2.03 3.00 -16.14
CA PRO A 187 -1.29 3.91 -17.03
C PRO A 187 -0.38 4.82 -16.20
N LEU A 188 0.63 5.39 -16.85
CA LEU A 188 1.43 6.45 -16.25
C LEU A 188 0.68 7.77 -16.22
N GLU A 189 0.89 8.54 -15.16
CA GLU A 189 0.41 9.91 -15.07
C GLU A 189 1.16 10.78 -16.09
N LYS A 190 0.43 11.49 -16.94
CA LYS A 190 1.00 12.16 -18.12
C LYS A 190 2.06 13.20 -17.76
N SER A 191 1.86 13.92 -16.65
CA SER A 191 2.81 14.94 -16.18
C SER A 191 4.09 14.38 -15.57
N SER A 192 4.11 13.09 -15.23
CA SER A 192 5.27 12.43 -14.61
C SER A 192 6.18 11.71 -15.60
N GLN A 193 5.76 11.60 -16.86
CA GLN A 193 6.44 10.77 -17.85
C GLN A 193 7.83 11.32 -18.19
N THR A 194 8.83 10.48 -18.05
CA THR A 194 10.22 10.73 -18.45
C THR A 194 10.70 9.61 -19.38
N SER A 195 11.79 9.85 -20.12
CA SER A 195 12.40 8.85 -20.99
C SER A 195 13.80 8.51 -20.49
N PHE A 196 14.04 7.24 -20.18
CA PHE A 196 15.34 6.70 -19.83
C PHE A 196 15.98 6.03 -21.05
N THR A 197 17.21 6.41 -21.37
CA THR A 197 17.98 5.78 -22.45
C THR A 197 18.78 4.62 -21.90
N ARG A 198 18.47 3.40 -22.34
CA ARG A 198 19.21 2.19 -21.97
C ARG A 198 20.58 2.14 -22.65
N ALA A 199 21.47 1.28 -22.16
CA ALA A 199 22.78 1.05 -22.73
C ALA A 199 22.74 0.62 -24.22
N ASP A 200 21.70 -0.10 -24.62
CA ASP A 200 21.44 -0.51 -26.01
C ASP A 200 20.82 0.59 -26.88
N LYS A 201 20.67 1.82 -26.34
CA LYS A 201 20.05 3.01 -26.93
C LYS A 201 18.53 2.95 -27.10
N SER A 202 17.88 1.87 -26.66
CA SER A 202 16.42 1.85 -26.59
C SER A 202 15.91 2.82 -25.52
N GLN A 203 14.70 3.34 -25.73
CA GLN A 203 14.04 4.25 -24.80
C GLN A 203 13.04 3.47 -23.95
N LEU A 204 13.10 3.69 -22.64
CA LEU A 204 12.09 3.25 -21.69
C LEU A 204 11.36 4.49 -21.17
N GLU A 205 10.06 4.61 -21.44
CA GLU A 205 9.27 5.65 -20.77
C GLU A 205 8.95 5.17 -19.35
N GLN A 206 9.20 6.04 -18.38
CA GLN A 206 9.01 5.81 -16.96
C GLN A 206 8.15 6.93 -16.36
N GLY A 207 7.59 6.70 -15.19
CA GLY A 207 6.82 7.70 -14.46
C GLY A 207 6.18 7.11 -13.21
N VAL A 208 5.19 7.83 -12.69
CA VAL A 208 4.35 7.34 -11.60
C VAL A 208 3.00 6.85 -12.17
N PRO A 209 2.35 5.86 -11.56
CA PRO A 209 1.05 5.38 -12.01
C PRO A 209 -0.03 6.42 -11.72
N SER A 210 -1.02 6.50 -12.62
CA SER A 210 -2.24 7.25 -12.34
C SER A 210 -3.01 6.62 -11.17
N THR A 211 -3.98 7.35 -10.62
CA THR A 211 -4.83 6.86 -9.52
C THR A 211 -5.86 5.80 -9.93
N ILE A 212 -6.15 5.68 -11.23
CA ILE A 212 -7.21 4.80 -11.75
C ILE A 212 -6.60 3.79 -12.73
N PRO A 213 -6.86 2.49 -12.59
CA PRO A 213 -6.39 1.51 -13.56
C PRO A 213 -7.11 1.69 -14.90
N ALA A 214 -6.38 1.44 -16.01
CA ALA A 214 -6.93 1.56 -17.36
C ALA A 214 -7.45 0.23 -17.91
N ALA A 215 -7.02 -0.90 -17.34
CA ALA A 215 -7.46 -2.23 -17.75
C ALA A 215 -7.59 -3.16 -16.53
N ARG A 216 -8.50 -4.13 -16.64
CA ARG A 216 -8.74 -5.19 -15.65
C ARG A 216 -8.83 -6.53 -16.37
N LEU A 217 -8.02 -7.50 -15.94
CA LEU A 217 -8.01 -8.85 -16.48
C LEU A 217 -8.60 -9.82 -15.45
N LEU A 218 -9.69 -10.50 -15.80
CA LEU A 218 -10.34 -11.44 -14.90
C LEU A 218 -9.47 -12.68 -14.65
N PRO A 219 -9.45 -13.22 -13.41
CA PRO A 219 -8.64 -14.38 -13.04
C PRO A 219 -9.32 -15.70 -13.45
N LEU A 220 -9.61 -15.85 -14.75
CA LEU A 220 -10.37 -16.98 -15.29
C LEU A 220 -9.55 -18.27 -15.29
N PHE A 221 -10.20 -19.39 -15.00
CA PHE A 221 -9.57 -20.72 -15.02
C PHE A 221 -8.77 -20.97 -16.32
N ASN A 222 -7.58 -21.54 -16.18
CA ASN A 222 -6.70 -21.92 -17.29
C ASN A 222 -6.24 -20.76 -18.18
N THR A 223 -6.14 -19.57 -17.59
CA THR A 223 -5.51 -18.42 -18.22
C THR A 223 -4.18 -18.07 -17.57
N MET A 224 -3.26 -17.53 -18.35
CA MET A 224 -1.97 -17.03 -17.85
C MET A 224 -1.75 -15.62 -18.36
N ALA A 225 -1.74 -14.64 -17.45
CA ALA A 225 -1.32 -13.28 -17.77
C ALA A 225 0.20 -13.16 -17.60
N PHE A 226 0.87 -12.40 -18.46
CA PHE A 226 2.27 -12.05 -18.27
C PHE A 226 2.63 -10.70 -18.91
N PHE A 227 3.64 -10.06 -18.34
CA PHE A 227 4.17 -8.77 -18.79
C PHE A 227 5.64 -8.63 -18.36
N ARG A 228 6.37 -7.76 -19.06
CA ARG A 228 7.74 -7.42 -18.66
C ARG A 228 7.74 -6.62 -17.37
N VAL A 229 8.71 -6.91 -16.52
CA VAL A 229 9.05 -6.09 -15.37
C VAL A 229 9.86 -4.90 -15.89
N GLU A 230 9.27 -3.71 -15.83
CA GLU A 230 9.85 -2.49 -16.36
C GLU A 230 9.78 -1.38 -15.30
N PRO A 231 10.93 -0.90 -14.80
CA PRO A 231 10.98 0.10 -13.73
C PRO A 231 10.20 1.35 -14.06
N GLY A 232 9.30 1.75 -13.14
CA GLY A 232 8.48 2.93 -13.32
C GLY A 232 7.47 2.83 -14.47
N ARG A 233 7.09 1.61 -14.88
CA ARG A 233 6.15 1.38 -16.00
C ARG A 233 5.15 0.26 -15.75
N SER A 234 5.58 -0.92 -15.32
CA SER A 234 4.74 -2.13 -15.21
C SER A 234 3.84 -2.15 -13.96
N TYR A 235 3.19 -1.03 -13.65
CA TYR A 235 2.37 -0.88 -12.46
C TYR A 235 1.06 -1.68 -12.55
N HIS A 236 0.83 -2.52 -11.55
CA HIS A 236 -0.34 -3.36 -11.44
C HIS A 236 -0.75 -3.62 -9.99
N ALA A 237 -1.97 -4.11 -9.81
CA ALA A 237 -2.54 -4.50 -8.53
C ALA A 237 -3.41 -5.76 -8.70
N VAL A 238 -3.73 -6.43 -7.59
CA VAL A 238 -4.82 -7.40 -7.51
C VAL A 238 -5.98 -6.73 -6.78
N GLN A 239 -7.05 -6.46 -7.54
CA GLN A 239 -8.31 -5.95 -7.01
C GLN A 239 -8.78 -6.84 -5.85
N GLU A 240 -9.38 -6.24 -4.82
CA GLU A 240 -9.96 -6.98 -3.71
C GLU A 240 -10.91 -8.08 -4.18
N VAL A 241 -10.86 -9.25 -3.57
CA VAL A 241 -11.81 -10.34 -3.81
C VAL A 241 -13.05 -10.12 -2.95
N MET A 242 -14.22 -10.17 -3.58
CA MET A 242 -15.53 -10.01 -2.92
C MET A 242 -16.33 -11.33 -2.84
N ARG A 243 -15.81 -12.41 -3.42
CA ARG A 243 -16.49 -13.71 -3.43
C ARG A 243 -16.28 -14.43 -2.09
N GLU A 244 -17.38 -14.67 -1.38
CA GLU A 244 -17.41 -15.51 -0.18
C GLU A 244 -17.24 -17.00 -0.52
N GLY A 245 -16.52 -17.74 0.32
CA GLY A 245 -16.47 -19.21 0.29
C GLY A 245 -15.67 -19.86 -0.85
N SER A 246 -15.21 -19.09 -1.85
CA SER A 246 -14.39 -19.59 -2.96
C SER A 246 -13.25 -18.60 -3.27
N PRO A 247 -12.01 -18.89 -2.86
CA PRO A 247 -10.89 -17.98 -3.09
C PRO A 247 -10.50 -17.88 -4.56
N ARG A 248 -9.90 -16.75 -4.93
CA ARG A 248 -9.16 -16.60 -6.19
C ARG A 248 -7.81 -17.29 -6.01
N LEU A 249 -7.62 -18.37 -6.77
CA LEU A 249 -6.40 -19.19 -6.70
C LEU A 249 -5.49 -18.92 -7.90
N SER A 250 -4.21 -18.76 -7.62
CA SER A 250 -3.20 -18.53 -8.67
C SER A 250 -1.83 -19.10 -8.32
N ILE A 251 -1.06 -19.40 -9.35
CA ILE A 251 0.41 -19.51 -9.27
C ILE A 251 0.95 -18.20 -9.84
N GLN A 252 1.75 -17.50 -9.07
CA GLN A 252 2.51 -16.35 -9.54
C GLN A 252 3.99 -16.72 -9.60
N GLY A 253 4.72 -16.10 -10.52
CA GLY A 253 6.15 -16.29 -10.61
C GLY A 253 6.82 -15.32 -11.55
N TRP A 254 8.14 -15.45 -11.63
CA TRP A 254 8.98 -14.61 -12.46
C TRP A 254 9.95 -15.44 -13.29
N PHE A 255 10.20 -14.96 -14.51
CA PHE A 255 11.38 -15.34 -15.27
C PHE A 255 12.47 -14.29 -15.04
N HIS A 256 13.70 -14.75 -14.84
CA HIS A 256 14.83 -13.88 -14.53
C HIS A 256 15.72 -13.62 -15.75
N ALA A 257 16.31 -12.44 -15.82
CA ALA A 257 17.44 -12.15 -16.69
C ALA A 257 18.77 -12.42 -15.96
N ALA A 258 19.89 -12.31 -16.69
CA ALA A 258 21.23 -12.44 -16.12
C ALA A 258 21.63 -11.26 -15.22
N SER A 259 21.00 -10.10 -15.41
CA SER A 259 21.24 -8.88 -14.66
C SER A 259 19.92 -8.21 -14.27
N GLU A 260 20.00 -7.26 -13.35
CA GLU A 260 18.88 -6.39 -12.99
C GLU A 260 18.47 -5.49 -14.16
N PRO A 261 17.20 -5.03 -14.21
CA PRO A 261 16.75 -4.09 -15.23
C PRO A 261 17.45 -2.73 -15.07
N GLU A 262 17.65 -2.01 -16.17
CA GLU A 262 18.15 -0.64 -16.15
C GLU A 262 17.04 0.36 -15.80
N GLY A 263 17.40 1.50 -15.17
CA GLY A 263 16.46 2.56 -14.80
C GLY A 263 15.70 2.30 -13.50
N THR A 264 16.24 1.46 -12.61
CA THR A 264 15.63 1.08 -11.33
C THR A 264 15.39 2.23 -10.37
N GLU A 265 15.98 3.41 -10.57
CA GLU A 265 15.68 4.62 -9.77
C GLU A 265 14.18 4.96 -9.75
N MET A 266 13.47 4.67 -10.85
CA MET A 266 12.02 4.85 -10.96
C MET A 266 11.23 3.59 -10.56
N ALA A 267 11.85 2.57 -9.98
CA ALA A 267 11.13 1.43 -9.43
C ALA A 267 10.21 1.87 -8.28
N SER A 268 9.05 1.24 -8.14
CA SER A 268 8.10 1.57 -7.06
C SER A 268 8.73 1.52 -5.67
N LEU A 269 9.54 0.49 -5.38
CA LEU A 269 10.26 0.36 -4.10
C LEU A 269 11.24 1.52 -3.85
N ASN A 270 12.01 1.91 -4.87
CA ASN A 270 12.95 3.02 -4.75
C ASN A 270 12.24 4.35 -4.59
N GLN A 271 11.11 4.55 -5.28
CA GLN A 271 10.25 5.71 -5.07
C GLN A 271 9.74 5.78 -3.63
N LEU A 272 9.37 4.67 -2.98
CA LEU A 272 8.98 4.68 -1.57
C LEU A 272 10.15 5.08 -0.64
N LYS A 273 11.40 4.76 -0.99
CA LYS A 273 12.60 5.18 -0.25
C LYS A 273 12.91 6.67 -0.38
N ILE A 274 12.74 7.24 -1.58
CA ILE A 274 13.23 8.59 -1.91
C ILE A 274 12.12 9.62 -2.09
N ALA A 275 10.85 9.19 -2.03
CA ALA A 275 9.71 10.08 -2.20
C ALA A 275 9.78 11.25 -1.24
N ARG A 276 9.20 12.37 -1.65
CA ARG A 276 8.88 13.48 -0.76
C ARG A 276 7.38 13.58 -0.70
N ALA A 277 6.79 13.55 0.51
CA ALA A 277 5.37 13.78 0.65
C ALA A 277 5.02 15.19 0.13
N GLU A 278 4.07 15.27 -0.80
CA GLU A 278 3.46 16.54 -1.18
C GLU A 278 2.49 16.95 -0.07
N THR A 279 2.93 17.84 0.82
CA THR A 279 2.08 18.39 1.88
C THR A 279 1.53 19.76 1.48
N GLU A 280 0.33 20.10 1.97
CA GLU A 280 -0.15 21.48 1.89
C GLU A 280 0.83 22.42 2.62
N ALA A 281 0.85 23.69 2.23
CA ALA A 281 1.70 24.67 2.90
C ALA A 281 1.23 24.86 4.36
N PRO A 282 2.16 24.88 5.34
CA PRO A 282 1.80 25.06 6.73
C PRO A 282 1.16 26.44 6.94
N VAL A 283 0.11 26.48 7.76
CA VAL A 283 -0.56 27.71 8.19
C VAL A 283 -0.02 28.09 9.57
N SER A 284 0.60 29.27 9.67
CA SER A 284 1.02 29.81 10.97
C SER A 284 -0.20 30.11 11.85
N ILE A 285 -0.13 29.72 13.12
CA ILE A 285 -1.23 29.95 14.05
C ILE A 285 -1.09 31.36 14.64
N PRO A 286 -2.08 32.26 14.48
CA PRO A 286 -1.99 33.63 14.97
C PRO A 286 -1.76 33.69 16.48
N GLY A 287 -0.77 34.48 16.91
CA GLY A 287 -0.45 34.69 18.32
C GLY A 287 0.42 33.62 18.96
N LEU A 288 0.81 32.58 18.23
CA LEU A 288 1.78 31.59 18.68
C LEU A 288 3.12 31.78 17.98
N THR A 289 4.22 31.69 18.73
CA THR A 289 5.58 31.86 18.23
C THR A 289 6.26 30.51 18.05
N PRO A 290 7.08 30.32 17.00
CA PRO A 290 7.99 29.18 16.90
C PRO A 290 8.92 29.09 18.12
N LYS A 291 9.57 27.93 18.32
CA LYS A 291 10.65 27.77 19.31
C LYS A 291 11.65 28.93 19.10
N PRO A 292 11.99 29.71 20.15
CA PRO A 292 12.99 30.75 20.02
C PRO A 292 14.32 30.12 19.57
N GLU A 293 14.99 30.73 18.58
CA GLU A 293 16.35 30.31 18.19
C GLU A 293 17.25 30.34 19.43
N PRO A 294 18.22 29.40 19.57
CA PRO A 294 19.15 29.41 20.68
C PRO A 294 19.83 30.78 20.73
N GLN A 295 19.49 31.56 21.76
CA GLN A 295 20.08 32.87 21.95
C GLN A 295 21.55 32.67 22.28
N THR A 296 22.43 33.49 21.71
CA THR A 296 23.87 33.54 22.04
C THR A 296 24.15 34.08 23.46
N ALA A 297 23.13 34.11 24.33
CA ALA A 297 23.19 34.60 25.70
C ALA A 297 22.84 33.45 26.67
N PRO A 298 23.73 33.04 27.58
CA PRO A 298 23.56 31.82 28.38
C PRO A 298 22.44 31.79 29.44
N ASP A 299 21.62 32.85 29.62
CA ASP A 299 20.86 33.01 30.88
C ASP A 299 19.45 33.64 30.74
N SER A 300 18.73 33.38 29.64
CA SER A 300 17.30 33.77 29.59
C SER A 300 16.42 32.59 29.20
N GLU A 301 15.77 32.02 30.22
CA GLU A 301 14.69 31.03 30.03
C GLU A 301 13.67 31.58 29.01
N PRO A 302 13.23 30.75 28.04
CA PRO A 302 12.19 31.14 27.12
C PRO A 302 10.92 31.51 27.92
N PRO A 303 10.20 32.58 27.56
CA PRO A 303 9.00 33.00 28.28
C PRO A 303 8.00 31.84 28.34
N ALA A 304 7.49 31.51 29.54
CA ALA A 304 6.50 30.44 29.73
C ALA A 304 5.31 30.62 28.76
N VAL A 305 4.87 29.54 28.11
CA VAL A 305 3.62 29.59 27.32
C VAL A 305 2.45 29.79 28.27
N ASP A 306 1.67 30.85 28.06
CA ASP A 306 0.36 30.98 28.67
C ASP A 306 -0.60 29.95 28.05
N THR A 307 -0.73 28.81 28.74
CA THR A 307 -1.61 27.70 28.36
C THR A 307 -2.97 27.77 29.05
N GLU A 308 -3.25 28.81 29.84
CA GLU A 308 -4.56 28.97 30.47
C GLU A 308 -5.61 29.44 29.46
N LEU A 309 -6.71 28.70 29.40
CA LEU A 309 -7.87 29.06 28.57
C LEU A 309 -8.70 30.12 29.28
N THR A 310 -8.77 31.30 28.66
CA THR A 310 -9.65 32.41 29.09
C THR A 310 -11.13 32.03 28.97
N ALA A 311 -12.01 32.79 29.63
CA ALA A 311 -13.46 32.55 29.56
C ALA A 311 -14.00 32.67 28.12
N ASP A 312 -13.48 33.61 27.34
CA ASP A 312 -13.88 33.81 25.94
C ASP A 312 -13.40 32.66 25.04
N GLU A 313 -12.18 32.15 25.25
CA GLU A 313 -11.65 30.98 24.53
C GLU A 313 -12.45 29.71 24.88
N ARG A 314 -12.81 29.50 26.16
CA ARG A 314 -13.68 28.38 26.55
C ARG A 314 -15.07 28.48 25.93
N ALA A 315 -15.67 29.68 25.94
CA ALA A 315 -16.97 29.91 25.30
C ALA A 315 -16.91 29.70 23.78
N TYR A 316 -15.81 30.08 23.15
CA TYR A 316 -15.55 29.82 21.73
C TYR A 316 -15.46 28.31 21.46
N LEU A 317 -14.62 27.59 22.20
CA LEU A 317 -14.43 26.14 22.05
C LEU A 317 -15.70 25.34 22.35
N ALA A 318 -16.53 25.78 23.30
CA ALA A 318 -17.79 25.12 23.64
C ALA A 318 -18.80 25.06 22.47
N ARG A 319 -18.62 25.89 21.43
CA ARG A 319 -19.39 25.79 20.19
C ARG A 319 -19.06 24.54 19.37
N PHE A 320 -17.86 23.98 19.57
CA PHE A 320 -17.33 22.89 18.77
C PHE A 320 -17.10 21.63 19.60
N LEU A 321 -16.57 21.76 20.81
CA LEU A 321 -16.12 20.67 21.66
C LEU A 321 -17.21 20.23 22.64
N ASN A 322 -17.19 18.94 22.98
CA ASN A 322 -17.95 18.43 24.10
C ASN A 322 -17.45 19.05 25.41
N GLU A 323 -18.35 19.58 26.23
CA GLU A 323 -18.02 20.29 27.47
C GLU A 323 -17.16 19.47 28.44
N ALA A 324 -17.23 18.13 28.38
CA ALA A 324 -16.39 17.26 29.18
C ALA A 324 -14.89 17.51 28.95
N TYR A 325 -14.48 17.88 27.73
CA TYR A 325 -13.09 18.15 27.36
C TYR A 325 -12.65 19.58 27.68
N LEU A 326 -13.52 20.42 28.23
CA LEU A 326 -13.23 21.80 28.62
C LEU A 326 -13.04 21.98 30.14
N LYS A 327 -13.20 20.90 30.91
CA LYS A 327 -13.04 20.91 32.37
C LYS A 327 -11.57 20.73 32.75
N ASP A 328 -11.12 21.44 33.78
CA ASP A 328 -9.71 21.44 34.16
C ASP A 328 -9.23 20.08 34.71
N ASP A 329 -10.10 19.34 35.41
CA ASP A 329 -9.82 17.98 35.88
C ASP A 329 -9.63 17.00 34.71
N ALA A 330 -10.49 17.10 33.69
CA ALA A 330 -10.38 16.31 32.48
C ALA A 330 -9.11 16.66 31.69
N LEU A 331 -8.79 17.95 31.51
CA LEU A 331 -7.57 18.40 30.85
C LEU A 331 -6.31 17.91 31.56
N GLN A 332 -6.29 17.94 32.88
CA GLN A 332 -5.18 17.42 33.67
C GLN A 332 -5.03 15.91 33.50
N ALA A 333 -6.13 15.15 33.52
CA ALA A 333 -6.10 13.71 33.30
C ALA A 333 -5.63 13.33 31.88
N LEU A 334 -6.08 14.09 30.86
CA LEU A 334 -5.63 13.90 29.48
C LEU A 334 -4.13 14.20 29.33
N SER A 335 -3.65 15.26 29.98
CA SER A 335 -2.24 15.63 29.93
C SER A 335 -1.35 14.57 30.57
N ALA A 336 -1.69 14.09 31.76
CA ALA A 336 -0.95 12.99 32.41
C ALA A 336 -0.98 11.70 31.57
N LYS A 337 -2.10 11.41 30.90
CA LYS A 337 -2.21 10.24 30.03
C LYS A 337 -1.36 10.39 28.76
N PHE A 338 -1.33 11.56 28.15
CA PHE A 338 -0.52 11.82 26.96
C PHE A 338 0.97 11.78 27.26
N GLU A 339 1.39 12.26 28.43
CA GLU A 339 2.77 12.18 28.91
C GLU A 339 3.26 10.72 29.00
N ASP A 340 2.39 9.80 29.43
CA ASP A 340 2.70 8.36 29.55
C ASP A 340 2.62 7.61 28.20
N GLU A 341 1.56 7.82 27.42
CA GLU A 341 1.27 7.01 26.23
C GLU A 341 1.70 7.67 24.90
N SER A 342 2.13 8.94 24.92
CA SER A 342 2.39 9.78 23.72
C SER A 342 1.25 9.79 22.68
N SER A 343 0.06 9.34 23.09
CA SER A 343 -1.10 9.19 22.23
C SER A 343 -2.40 9.22 23.03
N LEU A 344 -3.49 9.68 22.39
CA LEU A 344 -4.83 9.76 22.97
C LEU A 344 -5.90 9.46 21.92
N GLN A 345 -7.01 8.87 22.36
CA GLN A 345 -8.25 8.77 21.58
C GLN A 345 -9.42 9.32 22.38
N LEU A 346 -10.01 10.42 21.91
CA LEU A 346 -11.08 11.16 22.56
C LEU A 346 -12.39 10.92 21.82
N ARG A 347 -13.25 10.05 22.37
CA ARG A 347 -14.56 9.73 21.77
C ARG A 347 -15.57 10.85 22.00
N LYS A 348 -16.52 11.00 21.07
CA LYS A 348 -17.56 12.05 21.11
C LYS A 348 -16.94 13.43 21.33
N PHE A 349 -15.86 13.70 20.60
CA PHE A 349 -15.01 14.86 20.77
C PHE A 349 -15.74 16.17 20.47
N LEU A 350 -16.38 16.25 19.31
CA LEU A 350 -17.23 17.37 18.98
C LEU A 350 -18.50 17.35 19.82
N HIS A 351 -19.03 18.54 20.09
CA HIS A 351 -20.35 18.75 20.67
C HIS A 351 -21.39 17.89 19.92
N PRO A 352 -22.29 17.18 20.62
CA PRO A 352 -23.18 16.19 20.01
C PRO A 352 -23.93 16.68 18.77
N SER A 353 -24.52 17.87 18.82
CA SER A 353 -25.24 18.44 17.67
C SER A 353 -24.37 18.69 16.44
N LEU A 354 -23.10 19.05 16.63
CA LEU A 354 -22.15 19.27 15.54
C LEU A 354 -21.65 17.92 15.00
N GLY A 355 -21.30 16.99 15.90
CA GLY A 355 -20.88 15.64 15.54
C GLY A 355 -21.93 14.90 14.72
N ASP A 356 -23.19 14.90 15.19
CA ASP A 356 -24.32 14.27 14.51
C ASP A 356 -24.59 14.90 13.14
N ALA A 357 -24.48 16.23 13.03
CA ALA A 357 -24.65 16.94 11.76
C ALA A 357 -23.57 16.58 10.74
N VAL A 358 -22.30 16.51 11.15
CA VAL A 358 -21.19 16.11 10.27
C VAL A 358 -21.35 14.65 9.85
N HIS A 359 -21.61 13.76 10.81
CA HIS A 359 -21.84 12.35 10.54
C HIS A 359 -22.98 12.15 9.52
N GLY A 360 -24.13 12.82 9.72
CA GLY A 360 -25.25 12.75 8.78
C GLY A 360 -24.88 13.21 7.36
N LEU A 361 -24.11 14.29 7.23
CA LEU A 361 -23.64 14.77 5.93
C LEU A 361 -22.68 13.79 5.24
N CYS A 362 -21.77 13.16 6.00
CA CYS A 362 -20.88 12.12 5.49
C CYS A 362 -21.66 10.89 5.00
N MET A 363 -22.62 10.41 5.80
CA MET A 363 -23.47 9.27 5.44
C MET A 363 -24.34 9.57 4.22
N ASP A 364 -24.93 10.77 4.15
CA ASP A 364 -25.69 11.23 2.97
C ASP A 364 -24.82 11.27 1.71
N ALA A 365 -23.55 11.66 1.84
CA ALA A 365 -22.61 11.69 0.73
C ALA A 365 -22.23 10.28 0.27
N ASP A 366 -22.11 9.32 1.18
CA ASP A 366 -21.91 7.89 0.84
C ASP A 366 -23.12 7.31 0.11
N VAL A 367 -24.33 7.59 0.58
CA VAL A 367 -25.58 7.19 -0.09
C VAL A 367 -25.67 7.78 -1.50
N LYS A 368 -25.39 9.08 -1.65
CA LYS A 368 -25.39 9.76 -2.98
C LYS A 368 -24.31 9.23 -3.92
N SER A 369 -23.19 8.76 -3.37
CA SER A 369 -22.10 8.14 -4.14
C SER A 369 -22.40 6.69 -4.49
N ASN A 370 -23.52 6.13 -4.00
CA ASN A 370 -23.91 4.74 -4.22
C ASN A 370 -22.84 3.75 -3.74
N LEU A 371 -22.27 3.96 -2.55
CA LEU A 371 -21.26 3.07 -1.97
C LEU A 371 -21.83 1.80 -1.33
N GLN A 372 -23.15 1.59 -1.36
CA GLN A 372 -23.85 0.40 -0.84
C GLN A 372 -24.04 -0.67 -1.92
N LEU A 373 -23.08 -0.80 -2.84
CA LEU A 373 -23.17 -1.72 -3.97
C LEU A 373 -22.91 -3.17 -3.56
N ASP A 374 -23.55 -4.08 -4.28
CA ASP A 374 -23.19 -5.50 -4.32
C ASP A 374 -21.93 -5.65 -5.19
N GLY A 375 -20.76 -5.59 -4.54
CA GLY A 375 -19.43 -5.58 -5.17
C GLY A 375 -18.70 -4.25 -5.06
N LEU A 376 -17.57 -4.14 -5.76
CA LEU A 376 -16.69 -2.96 -5.69
C LEU A 376 -17.26 -1.76 -6.46
N PRO A 377 -17.12 -0.52 -5.93
CA PRO A 377 -17.60 0.67 -6.60
C PRO A 377 -16.70 1.06 -7.80
N PRO A 378 -17.23 1.78 -8.80
CA PRO A 378 -16.42 2.37 -9.87
C PRO A 378 -15.32 3.29 -9.32
N ASP A 379 -14.14 3.34 -9.95
CA ASP A 379 -12.99 4.13 -9.45
C ASP A 379 -13.27 5.64 -9.29
N ALA A 380 -14.16 6.19 -10.12
CA ALA A 380 -14.54 7.60 -10.10
C ALA A 380 -15.55 7.97 -8.99
N THR A 381 -15.98 7.00 -8.19
CA THR A 381 -17.04 7.18 -7.19
C THR A 381 -16.69 8.27 -6.20
N GLY A 382 -17.60 9.20 -5.96
CA GLY A 382 -17.38 10.29 -4.99
C GLY A 382 -16.42 11.40 -5.46
N MET A 383 -15.83 11.31 -6.66
CA MET A 383 -15.03 12.39 -7.25
C MET A 383 -15.92 13.53 -7.76
N GLY A 384 -15.37 14.75 -7.81
CA GLY A 384 -16.08 15.96 -8.24
C GLY A 384 -16.75 16.71 -7.07
N GLY A 385 -17.40 17.84 -7.38
CA GLY A 385 -18.04 18.67 -6.35
C GLY A 385 -17.07 19.22 -5.30
N GLY A 386 -15.80 19.42 -5.67
CA GLY A 386 -14.70 19.84 -4.80
C GLY A 386 -13.80 18.68 -4.33
N TRP A 387 -14.22 17.42 -4.49
CA TRP A 387 -13.40 16.25 -4.17
C TRP A 387 -12.49 15.84 -5.33
N ILE A 388 -11.20 15.67 -5.03
CA ILE A 388 -10.14 15.36 -6.00
C ILE A 388 -9.38 14.11 -5.53
N ALA A 389 -9.15 13.16 -6.43
CA ALA A 389 -8.34 11.98 -6.13
C ALA A 389 -6.86 12.34 -5.98
N ARG A 390 -6.22 11.82 -4.94
CA ARG A 390 -4.79 11.91 -4.68
C ARG A 390 -4.10 10.59 -4.98
N GLY A 391 -2.91 10.70 -5.54
CA GLY A 391 -2.01 9.62 -5.91
C GLY A 391 -0.56 9.99 -5.62
N PRO A 392 0.42 9.31 -6.24
CA PRO A 392 0.26 8.22 -7.20
C PRO A 392 -0.19 6.90 -6.55
N ALA A 393 -0.83 6.01 -7.32
CA ALA A 393 -1.48 4.81 -6.77
C ALA A 393 -0.54 3.89 -5.98
N HIS A 394 0.73 3.76 -6.37
CA HIS A 394 1.68 2.91 -5.64
C HIS A 394 2.08 3.44 -4.24
N MET A 395 1.70 4.68 -3.92
CA MET A 395 1.94 5.28 -2.60
C MET A 395 0.64 5.53 -1.85
N GLN A 396 -0.40 5.97 -2.55
CA GLN A 396 -1.67 6.37 -1.96
C GLN A 396 -2.79 6.43 -2.99
N ARG A 397 -4.01 6.23 -2.52
CA ARG A 397 -5.23 6.55 -3.24
C ARG A 397 -6.30 6.98 -2.25
N PHE A 398 -6.76 8.23 -2.32
CA PHE A 398 -7.91 8.71 -1.53
C PHE A 398 -8.45 10.02 -2.13
N LEU A 399 -9.61 10.49 -1.66
CA LEU A 399 -10.13 11.78 -2.07
C LEU A 399 -9.77 12.88 -1.07
N THR A 400 -9.40 14.05 -1.59
CA THR A 400 -9.18 15.27 -0.81
C THR A 400 -10.18 16.36 -1.16
N PHE A 401 -10.45 17.23 -0.18
CA PHE A 401 -11.25 18.43 -0.36
C PHE A 401 -10.41 19.67 -0.02
N PRO A 402 -9.59 20.19 -0.97
CA PRO A 402 -8.59 21.20 -0.66
C PRO A 402 -9.19 22.59 -0.38
N GLU A 403 -10.17 22.99 -1.19
CA GLU A 403 -10.74 24.35 -1.15
C GLU A 403 -12.23 24.33 -0.81
N ALA A 404 -12.68 25.33 -0.05
CA ALA A 404 -14.09 25.56 0.19
C ALA A 404 -14.82 25.85 -1.14
N VAL A 405 -16.03 25.30 -1.27
CA VAL A 405 -16.91 25.57 -2.41
C VAL A 405 -18.20 26.19 -1.90
N THR A 406 -18.85 27.05 -2.69
CA THR A 406 -20.02 27.85 -2.27
C THR A 406 -21.26 27.00 -1.89
N ALA A 407 -21.20 25.68 -2.00
CA ALA A 407 -22.29 24.77 -1.65
C ALA A 407 -22.30 24.46 -0.13
N ALA A 408 -23.04 25.26 0.63
CA ALA A 408 -23.14 25.24 2.10
C ALA A 408 -23.70 23.95 2.77
N ARG A 409 -23.91 22.85 2.04
CA ARG A 409 -24.49 21.59 2.56
C ARG A 409 -23.73 20.32 2.16
N LEU A 410 -22.47 20.45 1.76
CA LEU A 410 -21.63 19.30 1.43
C LEU A 410 -20.82 18.87 2.66
N ALA A 411 -20.62 17.57 2.83
CA ALA A 411 -19.74 17.02 3.88
C ALA A 411 -18.36 17.67 3.85
N GLY A 412 -17.76 17.79 2.66
CA GLY A 412 -16.46 18.48 2.47
C GLY A 412 -16.47 19.93 2.95
N GLN A 413 -17.54 20.68 2.68
CA GLN A 413 -17.67 22.06 3.14
C GLN A 413 -17.77 22.14 4.67
N LYS A 414 -18.55 21.25 5.31
CA LYS A 414 -18.67 21.22 6.77
C LYS A 414 -17.36 20.81 7.45
N LEU A 415 -16.65 19.84 6.89
CA LEU A 415 -15.30 19.46 7.34
C LEU A 415 -14.31 20.61 7.14
N HIS A 416 -14.45 21.39 6.06
CA HIS A 416 -13.62 22.57 5.83
C HIS A 416 -13.89 23.68 6.84
N GLU A 417 -15.14 23.95 7.20
CA GLU A 417 -15.49 24.87 8.29
C GLU A 417 -14.84 24.44 9.62
N ILE A 418 -14.88 23.15 9.96
CA ILE A 418 -14.25 22.64 11.18
C ILE A 418 -12.71 22.75 11.09
N LYS A 419 -12.12 22.42 9.94
CA LYS A 419 -10.68 22.63 9.68
C LYS A 419 -10.27 24.07 10.00
N THR A 420 -10.96 25.04 9.43
CA THR A 420 -10.58 26.45 9.51
C THR A 420 -10.98 27.12 10.83
N GLU A 421 -12.17 26.81 11.35
CA GLU A 421 -12.69 27.48 12.56
C GLU A 421 -12.26 26.77 13.85
N LEU A 422 -12.02 25.46 13.85
CA LEU A 422 -11.56 24.76 15.06
C LEU A 422 -10.06 24.53 15.01
N PHE A 423 -9.59 23.67 14.10
CA PHE A 423 -8.20 23.17 14.14
C PHE A 423 -7.15 24.26 13.84
N GLN A 424 -7.50 25.28 13.07
CA GLN A 424 -6.60 26.41 12.78
C GLN A 424 -6.79 27.60 13.74
N SER A 425 -7.61 27.47 14.80
CA SER A 425 -7.85 28.54 15.76
C SER A 425 -6.80 28.58 16.88
N THR A 426 -6.49 29.79 17.36
CA THR A 426 -5.60 30.01 18.51
C THR A 426 -6.15 29.35 19.79
N ALA A 427 -7.48 29.40 19.99
CA ALA A 427 -8.12 28.79 21.17
C ALA A 427 -7.92 27.27 21.21
N PHE A 428 -8.05 26.59 20.06
CA PHE A 428 -7.82 25.15 20.00
C PHE A 428 -6.34 24.82 20.17
N ALA A 429 -5.45 25.62 19.58
CA ALA A 429 -4.01 25.42 19.76
C ALA A 429 -3.60 25.54 21.23
N LYS A 430 -4.13 26.51 22.00
CA LYS A 430 -3.93 26.58 23.45
C LYS A 430 -4.49 25.37 24.20
N TRP A 431 -5.69 24.91 23.83
CA TRP A 431 -6.28 23.70 24.40
C TRP A 431 -5.36 22.49 24.17
N LEU A 432 -4.81 22.37 22.96
CA LEU A 432 -3.93 21.28 22.58
C LEU A 432 -2.58 21.37 23.31
N GLN A 433 -1.98 22.56 23.44
CA GLN A 433 -0.78 22.80 24.27
C GLN A 433 -1.02 22.41 25.72
N ARG A 434 -2.22 22.66 26.27
CA ARG A 434 -2.56 22.26 27.64
C ARG A 434 -2.69 20.74 27.81
N VAL A 435 -3.09 20.04 26.74
CA VAL A 435 -3.19 18.57 26.71
C VAL A 435 -1.82 17.93 26.48
N THR A 436 -0.99 18.45 25.58
CA THR A 436 0.25 17.80 25.19
C THR A 436 1.49 18.31 25.91
N GLY A 437 1.43 19.50 26.52
CA GLY A 437 2.56 20.15 27.17
C GLY A 437 3.53 20.87 26.22
N GLY A 438 3.50 20.57 24.92
CA GLY A 438 4.41 21.16 23.94
C GLY A 438 3.88 22.45 23.30
N ARG A 439 4.80 23.34 22.89
CA ARG A 439 4.53 24.59 22.17
C ARG A 439 4.18 24.30 20.71
N LEU A 440 3.10 24.92 20.22
CA LEU A 440 2.65 24.77 18.83
C LEU A 440 2.90 26.05 18.03
N SER A 441 3.24 25.96 16.75
CA SER A 441 3.56 27.12 15.91
C SER A 441 2.82 27.17 14.58
N ALA A 442 2.69 26.05 13.89
CA ALA A 442 2.00 25.94 12.62
C ALA A 442 1.22 24.64 12.51
N VAL A 443 0.30 24.58 11.55
CA VAL A 443 -0.50 23.40 11.26
C VAL A 443 -0.65 23.20 9.76
N THR A 444 -0.49 21.95 9.33
CA THR A 444 -0.84 21.48 7.99
C THR A 444 -2.06 20.58 8.08
N SER A 445 -3.12 20.88 7.33
CA SER A 445 -4.41 20.20 7.48
C SER A 445 -4.91 19.63 6.15
N GLN A 446 -5.40 18.39 6.14
CA GLN A 446 -5.98 17.76 4.98
C GLN A 446 -7.32 17.11 5.32
N ILE A 447 -8.34 17.40 4.51
CA ILE A 447 -9.65 16.74 4.59
C ILE A 447 -9.62 15.55 3.65
N ARG A 448 -9.86 14.35 4.17
CA ARG A 448 -9.73 13.11 3.42
C ARG A 448 -11.01 12.29 3.47
N ARG A 449 -11.26 11.58 2.38
CA ARG A 449 -12.30 10.55 2.28
C ARG A 449 -11.67 9.31 1.66
N PHE A 450 -11.71 8.22 2.40
CA PHE A 450 -11.32 6.89 1.96
C PHE A 450 -12.59 6.11 1.62
N ARG A 451 -12.71 5.65 0.39
CA ARG A 451 -13.86 4.91 -0.16
C ARG A 451 -13.63 3.40 -0.03
N PRO A 452 -14.65 2.64 0.42
CA PRO A 452 -14.61 1.18 0.46
C PRO A 452 -14.20 0.59 -0.89
N GLY A 453 -13.32 -0.39 -0.86
CA GLY A 453 -12.82 -1.09 -2.03
C GLY A 453 -11.81 -0.30 -2.87
N LEU A 454 -11.49 0.94 -2.49
CA LEU A 454 -10.68 1.83 -3.33
C LEU A 454 -9.44 2.38 -2.63
N ASP A 455 -9.58 2.93 -1.43
CA ASP A 455 -8.66 3.93 -0.93
C ASP A 455 -7.76 3.43 0.21
N TYR A 456 -6.53 3.95 0.26
CA TYR A 456 -5.44 3.56 1.15
C TYR A 456 -4.32 4.60 1.14
N THR A 457 -3.39 4.47 2.08
CA THR A 457 -2.00 4.95 1.93
C THR A 457 -1.03 3.81 2.27
N VAL A 458 0.21 3.94 1.82
CA VAL A 458 1.32 3.01 2.09
C VAL A 458 2.35 3.72 2.96
N ALA A 459 3.07 2.99 3.81
CA ALA A 459 4.18 3.55 4.58
C ALA A 459 5.36 3.83 3.64
N HIS A 460 5.98 5.00 3.75
CA HIS A 460 7.13 5.34 2.92
C HIS A 460 8.03 6.39 3.58
N HIS A 461 9.33 6.36 3.29
CA HIS A 461 10.32 7.23 3.93
C HIS A 461 10.09 8.72 3.66
N GLY A 462 9.40 9.05 2.57
CA GLY A 462 8.95 10.42 2.31
C GLY A 462 8.00 11.03 3.36
N GLN A 463 7.52 10.25 4.33
CA GLN A 463 6.71 10.69 5.47
C GLN A 463 7.54 11.00 6.71
N LEU A 464 8.82 10.62 6.72
CA LEU A 464 9.73 10.89 7.83
C LEU A 464 9.97 12.39 7.91
N GLU A 465 9.86 12.90 9.13
CA GLU A 465 9.96 14.32 9.43
C GLU A 465 11.32 14.59 10.07
N LYS A 466 11.84 15.82 9.89
CA LYS A 466 13.13 16.21 10.49
C LYS A 466 13.04 16.52 11.97
N ASP A 467 11.86 16.97 12.40
CA ASP A 467 11.57 17.23 13.80
C ASP A 467 10.28 16.50 14.17
N ILE A 468 10.07 16.33 15.47
CA ILE A 468 8.85 15.77 16.01
C ILE A 468 7.61 16.53 15.50
N ARG A 469 6.53 15.79 15.26
CA ARG A 469 5.24 16.35 14.81
C ARG A 469 4.11 15.78 15.65
N LEU A 470 3.03 16.54 15.76
CA LEU A 470 1.83 16.10 16.46
C LEU A 470 0.71 15.85 15.45
N ASP A 471 0.35 14.59 15.26
CA ASP A 471 -0.77 14.19 14.42
C ASP A 471 -2.08 14.27 15.19
N VAL A 472 -3.04 15.04 14.68
CA VAL A 472 -4.37 15.25 15.27
C VAL A 472 -5.43 14.96 14.23
N THR A 473 -6.05 13.80 14.33
CA THR A 473 -6.99 13.27 13.33
C THR A 473 -8.39 13.14 13.90
N LEU A 474 -9.36 13.87 13.34
CA LEU A 474 -10.78 13.72 13.66
C LEU A 474 -11.45 12.80 12.64
N CYS A 475 -12.02 11.67 13.10
CA CYS A 475 -12.57 10.63 12.23
C CYS A 475 -14.10 10.52 12.32
N PHE A 476 -14.72 10.18 11.18
CA PHE A 476 -16.13 9.82 11.05
C PHE A 476 -16.28 8.57 10.17
N VAL A 477 -17.02 7.60 10.71
CA VAL A 477 -17.43 6.35 10.06
C VAL A 477 -18.86 6.01 10.50
N ARG A 478 -19.53 5.08 9.82
CA ARG A 478 -20.85 4.59 10.23
C ARG A 478 -20.72 3.68 11.46
N GLU A 479 -21.14 4.18 12.62
CA GLU A 479 -21.18 3.45 13.90
C GLU A 479 -22.56 3.59 14.59
N GLU A 480 -23.64 3.30 13.86
CA GLU A 480 -25.02 3.47 14.36
C GLU A 480 -25.52 2.28 15.21
N SER A 481 -24.78 1.17 15.25
CA SER A 481 -25.13 -0.04 15.98
C SER A 481 -23.89 -0.72 16.58
N GLU A 482 -24.08 -1.57 17.59
CA GLU A 482 -22.99 -2.35 18.20
C GLU A 482 -22.27 -3.22 17.17
N GLN A 483 -23.02 -3.81 16.23
CA GLN A 483 -22.45 -4.57 15.12
C GLN A 483 -21.54 -3.69 14.24
N ALA A 484 -21.97 -2.47 13.93
CA ALA A 484 -21.17 -1.54 13.13
C ALA A 484 -19.88 -1.14 13.86
N THR A 485 -19.97 -0.85 15.16
CA THR A 485 -18.79 -0.60 16.00
C THR A 485 -17.84 -1.80 16.04
N ALA A 486 -18.36 -3.02 16.16
CA ALA A 486 -17.54 -4.23 16.17
C ALA A 486 -16.80 -4.46 14.85
N VAL A 487 -17.44 -4.15 13.71
CA VAL A 487 -16.80 -4.24 12.38
C VAL A 487 -15.56 -3.34 12.31
N TRP A 488 -15.66 -2.07 12.71
CA TRP A 488 -14.50 -1.17 12.71
C TRP A 488 -13.45 -1.53 13.75
N ALA A 489 -13.87 -2.00 14.94
CA ALA A 489 -12.96 -2.39 16.01
C ALA A 489 -12.18 -3.67 15.71
N SER A 490 -12.70 -4.56 14.86
CA SER A 490 -12.02 -5.79 14.45
C SER A 490 -10.73 -5.55 13.66
N GLY A 491 -10.67 -4.41 12.93
CA GLY A 491 -9.60 -4.14 11.95
C GLY A 491 -9.76 -4.85 10.61
N ASP A 492 -10.69 -5.82 10.48
CA ASP A 492 -10.82 -6.66 9.28
C ASP A 492 -11.16 -5.89 8.01
N VAL A 493 -11.95 -4.81 8.15
CA VAL A 493 -12.33 -3.93 7.05
C VAL A 493 -11.28 -2.86 6.72
N GLY A 494 -10.17 -2.83 7.48
CA GLY A 494 -9.12 -1.83 7.33
C GLY A 494 -9.56 -0.42 7.72
N GLY A 495 -8.98 0.59 7.08
CA GLY A 495 -9.25 2.00 7.39
C GLY A 495 -8.73 2.50 8.74
N PHE A 496 -8.11 1.65 9.56
CA PHE A 496 -7.36 2.09 10.74
C PHE A 496 -6.09 2.82 10.32
N GLN A 497 -5.63 3.72 11.17
CA GLN A 497 -4.38 4.44 11.00
C GLN A 497 -3.29 3.77 11.83
N CYS A 498 -2.19 3.39 11.20
CA CYS A 498 -1.09 2.69 11.84
C CYS A 498 0.17 3.56 11.81
N TYR A 499 0.96 3.46 12.87
CA TYR A 499 2.26 4.09 13.05
C TYR A 499 3.29 3.01 13.30
N LEU A 500 4.45 3.12 12.66
CA LEU A 500 5.54 2.16 12.76
C LEU A 500 6.90 2.86 12.69
N ALA A 501 7.88 2.27 13.37
CA ALA A 501 9.26 2.73 13.30
C ALA A 501 9.89 2.38 11.94
N ALA A 502 10.70 3.28 11.39
CA ALA A 502 11.60 2.99 10.28
C ALA A 502 12.86 2.34 10.86
N GLU A 503 12.82 1.02 11.12
CA GLU A 503 13.92 0.34 11.83
C GLU A 503 15.25 0.34 11.05
N ASN A 504 15.26 0.52 9.71
CA ASN A 504 16.46 0.69 8.86
C ASN A 504 16.16 1.36 7.50
N GLU A 505 17.17 1.93 6.82
CA GLU A 505 17.05 2.57 5.48
C GLU A 505 16.51 1.64 4.37
N ASP A 506 16.53 0.32 4.59
CA ASP A 506 16.06 -0.69 3.65
C ASP A 506 14.60 -1.17 3.89
N ASN A 507 13.95 -0.78 5.00
CA ASN A 507 12.66 -1.33 5.46
C ASN A 507 11.39 -0.70 4.83
N VAL A 508 11.47 -0.07 3.66
CA VAL A 508 10.25 0.32 2.88
C VAL A 508 9.49 -0.86 2.28
N ALA A 509 10.03 -2.08 2.39
CA ALA A 509 9.37 -3.26 1.88
C ALA A 509 8.38 -3.78 2.94
N ALA A 510 7.10 -3.42 2.78
CA ALA A 510 5.91 -4.02 3.41
C ALA A 510 6.23 -5.03 4.53
N GLU A 511 6.56 -4.55 5.72
CA GLU A 511 6.80 -5.41 6.88
C GLU A 511 5.52 -6.17 7.21
N VAL A 512 5.65 -7.47 7.46
CA VAL A 512 4.52 -8.34 7.80
C VAL A 512 4.20 -8.12 9.27
N TYR A 513 3.18 -7.30 9.54
CA TYR A 513 2.74 -6.98 10.89
C TYR A 513 1.84 -8.05 11.51
N CYS A 514 1.22 -8.90 10.68
CA CYS A 514 0.50 -10.09 11.11
C CYS A 514 1.13 -11.33 10.44
N ASP A 515 2.23 -11.83 11.02
CA ASP A 515 2.66 -13.23 10.87
C ASP A 515 2.40 -13.89 12.22
N ASP A 516 1.87 -15.11 12.25
CA ASP A 516 1.66 -15.87 13.49
C ASP A 516 3.00 -16.09 14.26
N ASP A 517 4.13 -15.83 13.60
CA ASP A 517 5.50 -15.95 14.10
C ASP A 517 6.25 -14.60 14.33
N ALA A 518 5.62 -13.43 14.10
CA ALA A 518 6.29 -12.12 14.21
C ALA A 518 6.17 -11.53 15.63
N GLU A 519 7.10 -11.90 16.52
CA GLU A 519 7.37 -11.15 17.76
C GLU A 519 8.17 -9.87 17.43
N GLY A 520 7.67 -8.69 17.82
CA GLY A 520 8.52 -7.51 18.02
C GLY A 520 8.30 -6.26 17.15
N ASN A 521 7.14 -6.04 16.53
CA ASN A 521 6.89 -4.74 15.87
C ASN A 521 6.02 -3.84 16.77
N ASP A 522 6.61 -2.80 17.35
CA ASP A 522 5.94 -1.81 18.22
C ASP A 522 5.02 -0.90 17.39
N LEU A 523 3.89 -1.45 16.96
CA LEU A 523 2.91 -0.76 16.13
C LEU A 523 1.83 -0.10 16.98
N LEU A 524 1.64 1.21 16.80
CA LEU A 524 0.43 1.87 17.28
C LEU A 524 -0.63 1.84 16.19
N SER A 525 -1.75 1.15 16.45
CA SER A 525 -2.92 1.12 15.57
C SER A 525 -4.10 1.87 16.18
N VAL A 526 -4.65 2.81 15.41
CA VAL A 526 -5.79 3.66 15.76
C VAL A 526 -6.98 3.28 14.87
N SER A 527 -7.91 2.51 15.44
CA SER A 527 -9.15 2.12 14.77
C SER A 527 -9.97 3.34 14.34
N ALA A 528 -10.64 3.23 13.19
CA ALA A 528 -11.57 4.26 12.77
C ALA A 528 -12.81 4.25 13.68
N SER A 529 -13.19 5.41 14.20
CA SER A 529 -14.39 5.56 15.02
C SER A 529 -15.01 6.95 14.82
N THR A 530 -16.32 7.04 14.93
CA THR A 530 -17.09 8.23 14.64
C THR A 530 -16.98 9.29 15.73
N ASN A 531 -16.85 10.56 15.32
CA ASN A 531 -16.65 11.70 16.22
C ASN A 531 -15.53 11.44 17.24
N THR A 532 -14.43 10.84 16.79
CA THR A 532 -13.28 10.49 17.63
C THR A 532 -12.06 11.28 17.18
N LEU A 533 -11.45 12.02 18.11
CA LEU A 533 -10.20 12.72 17.89
C LEU A 533 -9.04 11.84 18.37
N SER A 534 -8.11 11.54 17.48
CA SER A 534 -6.87 10.84 17.81
C SER A 534 -5.72 11.83 17.81
N ILE A 535 -4.90 11.82 18.86
CA ILE A 535 -3.72 12.67 19.02
C ILE A 535 -2.54 11.73 19.16
N VAL A 536 -1.50 11.85 18.34
CA VAL A 536 -0.31 10.99 18.37
C VAL A 536 0.93 11.86 18.19
N LEU A 537 1.86 11.80 19.15
CA LEU A 537 3.19 12.38 18.99
C LEU A 537 4.02 11.45 18.10
N ARG A 538 4.55 12.00 17.01
CA ARG A 538 5.32 11.26 16.03
C ARG A 538 6.75 11.77 16.03
N ASP A 539 7.70 10.87 16.25
CA ASP A 539 9.13 11.18 16.15
C ASP A 539 9.60 11.23 14.68
N THR A 540 10.89 11.50 14.50
CA THR A 540 11.54 11.63 13.18
C THR A 540 11.70 10.30 12.45
N GLY A 541 11.65 9.18 13.17
CA GLY A 541 11.79 7.82 12.67
C GLY A 541 10.47 7.10 12.40
N THR A 542 9.33 7.73 12.67
CA THR A 542 8.03 7.06 12.58
C THR A 542 7.31 7.36 11.26
N MET A 543 7.00 6.29 10.52
CA MET A 543 6.10 6.31 9.36
C MET A 543 4.65 6.08 9.77
N ARG A 544 3.71 6.38 8.86
CA ARG A 544 2.29 6.13 9.11
C ARG A 544 1.52 5.77 7.85
N PHE A 545 0.47 4.99 8.00
CA PHE A 545 -0.44 4.73 6.89
C PHE A 545 -1.89 4.54 7.34
N VAL A 546 -2.83 4.72 6.42
CA VAL A 546 -4.22 4.30 6.58
C VAL A 546 -4.41 3.03 5.77
N LYS A 547 -4.66 1.91 6.46
CA LYS A 547 -4.85 0.60 5.83
C LYS A 547 -5.97 0.67 4.79
N TYR A 548 -5.78 -0.03 3.67
CA TYR A 548 -6.79 -0.18 2.63
C TYR A 548 -8.17 -0.47 3.20
N LEU A 549 -9.13 0.36 2.81
CA LEU A 549 -10.50 0.23 3.24
C LEU A 549 -11.21 -0.80 2.37
N SER A 550 -11.49 -1.97 2.93
CA SER A 550 -12.19 -3.07 2.25
C SER A 550 -13.54 -2.63 1.70
N GLY A 551 -13.96 -3.22 0.59
CA GLY A 551 -15.31 -3.11 0.02
C GLY A 551 -16.40 -3.60 0.98
N CYS A 552 -16.03 -4.42 1.98
CA CYS A 552 -16.94 -4.87 3.05
C CYS A 552 -17.19 -3.80 4.13
N ALA A 553 -16.50 -2.65 4.08
CA ALA A 553 -16.70 -1.57 5.04
C ALA A 553 -18.09 -0.92 4.91
N LEU A 554 -18.67 -0.52 6.04
CA LEU A 554 -20.04 -0.01 6.12
C LEU A 554 -20.23 1.43 5.60
N SER A 555 -19.14 2.17 5.41
CA SER A 555 -19.12 3.54 4.92
C SER A 555 -17.71 3.90 4.45
N SER A 556 -17.57 5.06 3.82
CA SER A 556 -16.27 5.71 3.76
C SER A 556 -15.72 5.99 5.16
N ARG A 557 -14.39 6.01 5.27
CA ARG A 557 -13.71 6.73 6.35
C ARG A 557 -13.53 8.17 5.93
N TRP A 558 -14.07 9.08 6.73
CA TRP A 558 -13.94 10.52 6.55
C TRP A 558 -13.07 11.06 7.67
N ASP A 559 -12.08 11.88 7.37
CA ASP A 559 -11.32 12.52 8.42
C ASP A 559 -10.78 13.91 8.06
N ILE A 560 -10.41 14.64 9.11
CA ILE A 560 -9.58 15.83 9.04
C ILE A 560 -8.27 15.47 9.73
N LEU A 561 -7.22 15.30 8.95
CA LEU A 561 -5.87 15.13 9.46
C LEU A 561 -5.24 16.50 9.64
N ASN A 562 -4.76 16.80 10.84
CA ASN A 562 -3.98 17.99 11.14
C ASN A 562 -2.62 17.55 11.67
N VAL A 563 -1.54 18.13 11.15
CA VAL A 563 -0.17 17.89 11.58
C VAL A 563 0.35 19.20 12.14
N TYR A 564 0.59 19.26 13.44
CA TYR A 564 1.12 20.45 14.10
C TYR A 564 2.63 20.36 14.26
N ASP A 565 3.29 21.49 14.05
CA ASP A 565 4.67 21.71 14.47
C ASP A 565 4.66 21.91 15.98
N ILE A 566 5.30 20.99 16.71
CA ILE A 566 5.36 20.96 18.17
C ILE A 566 6.82 20.99 18.63
N ALA A 567 7.08 21.69 19.73
CA ALA A 567 8.38 21.72 20.41
C ALA A 567 8.19 21.68 21.92
N TYR A 568 9.06 20.97 22.63
CA TYR A 568 9.14 21.01 24.09
C TYR A 568 10.30 21.92 24.53
N ASP A 569 10.12 22.55 25.69
CA ASP A 569 11.19 23.25 26.39
C ASP A 569 11.87 22.19 27.28
N ASP A 570 13.22 22.13 27.27
CA ASP A 570 14.11 21.21 28.00
C ASP A 570 14.34 19.82 27.34
N ASP A 571 15.54 19.23 27.24
CA ASP A 571 16.87 19.49 27.85
C ASP A 571 18.00 19.53 26.79
N ASP A 572 19.10 20.19 27.16
CA ASP A 572 20.38 20.24 26.47
C ASP A 572 20.84 18.86 25.98
N GLU A 573 21.43 18.81 24.77
CA GLU A 573 22.33 17.73 24.41
C GLU A 573 23.38 17.63 25.52
N GLU A 574 23.32 16.58 26.36
CA GLU A 574 24.51 16.13 27.08
C GLU A 574 25.53 15.81 25.97
N ASP A 575 26.40 16.80 25.70
CA ASP A 575 27.65 16.63 24.98
C ASP A 575 28.37 15.45 25.63
N GLY A 576 28.22 14.27 25.01
CA GLY A 576 28.99 13.08 25.29
C GLY A 576 30.43 13.29 24.82
N ASP A 577 31.16 14.17 25.51
CA ASP A 577 32.61 14.13 25.58
C ASP A 577 32.98 12.94 26.48
N ASP A 578 32.98 11.74 25.90
CA ASP A 578 33.71 10.59 26.45
C ASP A 578 35.09 10.49 25.77
N GLU A 579 36.13 10.56 26.62
CA GLU A 579 37.57 10.49 26.34
C GLU A 579 38.05 9.25 25.56
#